data_AF-X5QSR8-F1
#
_entry.id   AF-X5QSR8-F1
#
_cell.length_a   1.000
_cell.length_b   1.000
_cell.length_c   1.000
_cell.angle_alpha   90.00
_cell.angle_beta   90.00
_cell.angle_gamma   90.00
#
_symmetry.space_group_name_H-M   'P 1'
#
loop_
_entity.id
_entity.type
_entity.pdbx_description
1 polymer ?
#
loop_
_entity_poly.entity_id
_entity_poly.type
_entity_poly.pdbx_seq_one_letter_code
_entity_poly.pdbx_strand_id
1 'polypeptide(L)' 'MSSGSVLFVETSRTLREAGFEVVAGLRGLEAIGTFGREPERVVALLTDIRLGDGPSGWDVARHPRGADPTMPVI' A
#
# COMPACT_ATOMS: atom_id res chain seq x y z
N MET A 1 -19.99 -4.32 6.45
CA MET A 1 -18.51 -4.48 6.35
C MET A 1 -18.21 -5.25 5.08
N SER A 2 -17.32 -4.74 4.22
CA SER A 2 -16.91 -5.45 3.00
C SER A 2 -15.78 -6.42 3.31
N SER A 3 -15.65 -7.53 2.59
CA SER A 3 -14.61 -8.55 2.84
C SER A 3 -13.18 -7.95 2.84
N GLY A 4 -12.89 -6.97 1.98
CA GLY A 4 -11.60 -6.27 1.98
C GLY A 4 -11.30 -5.45 3.23
N SER A 5 -12.33 -4.95 3.93
CA SER A 5 -12.15 -4.17 5.17
C SER A 5 -11.68 -5.03 6.36
N VAL A 6 -12.06 -6.31 6.40
CA VAL A 6 -11.62 -7.24 7.44
C VAL A 6 -10.17 -7.65 7.20
N LEU A 7 -9.80 -7.98 5.96
CA LEU A 7 -8.44 -8.35 5.60
C LEU A 7 -7.45 -7.22 5.96
N PHE A 8 -7.80 -5.97 5.62
CA PHE A 8 -6.96 -4.84 5.97
C PHE A 8 -6.71 -4.71 7.48
N VAL A 9 -7.74 -4.85 8.31
CA VAL A 9 -7.62 -4.75 9.77
C VAL A 9 -6.71 -5.83 10.33
N GLU A 10 -6.93 -7.09 9.93
CA GLU A 10 -6.15 -8.23 10.41
C GLU A 10 -4.70 -8.15 9.92
N THR A 11 -4.46 -7.91 8.63
CA THR A 11 -3.09 -7.79 8.09
C THR A 11 -2.34 -6.62 8.71
N SER A 12 -2.99 -5.47 8.87
CA SER A 12 -2.36 -4.30 9.52
C SER A 12 -2.00 -4.59 10.98
N ARG A 13 -2.83 -5.35 11.68
CA ARG A 13 -2.55 -5.78 13.05
C ARG A 13 -1.34 -6.71 13.09
N THR A 14 -1.32 -7.76 12.27
CA THR A 14 -0.21 -8.73 12.22
C THR A 14 1.12 -8.08 11.84
N LEU A 15 1.12 -7.16 10.87
CA LEU A 15 2.34 -6.42 10.49
C LEU A 15 2.87 -5.55 11.64
N ARG A 16 1.98 -4.87 12.38
CA ARG A 16 2.38 -4.09 13.56
C ARG A 16 2.91 -4.96 14.69
N GLU A 17 2.27 -6.11 14.94
CA GLU A 17 2.74 -7.10 15.92
C GLU A 17 4.12 -7.66 15.56
N ALA A 18 4.44 -7.75 14.27
CA ALA A 18 5.77 -8.11 13.77
C ALA A 18 6.81 -6.97 13.81
N GLY A 19 6.43 -5.77 14.27
CA GLY A 19 7.34 -4.63 14.44
C GLY A 19 7.39 -3.66 13.25
N PHE A 20 6.52 -3.80 12.26
CA PHE A 20 6.44 -2.85 11.14
C PHE A 20 5.56 -1.64 11.49
N GLU A 21 5.97 -0.48 11.00
CA GLU A 21 5.08 0.68 10.88
C GLU A 21 4.15 0.46 9.68
N VAL A 22 2.84 0.62 9.88
CA VAL A 22 1.84 0.47 8.81
C VAL A 22 1.17 1.80 8.55
N VAL A 23 1.48 2.38 7.38
CA VAL A 23 0.83 3.58 6.84
C VAL A 23 -0.31 3.14 5.92
N ALA A 24 -1.52 3.59 6.21
CA ALA A 24 -2.72 3.21 5.47
C ALA A 24 -3.09 4.29 4.45
N GLY A 25 -3.46 3.88 3.22
CA GLY A 25 -4.08 4.74 2.22
C GLY A 25 -5.40 4.12 1.77
N LEU A 26 -6.49 4.90 1.79
CA LEU A 26 -7.83 4.39 1.43
C LEU A 26 -8.14 4.58 -0.06
N ARG A 27 -7.29 5.31 -0.78
CA ARG A 27 -7.43 5.62 -2.22
C ARG A 27 -6.06 5.59 -2.91
N GLY A 28 -6.05 5.22 -4.19
CA GLY A 28 -4.80 5.11 -4.95
C GLY A 28 -3.97 6.40 -5.01
N LEU A 29 -4.62 7.56 -5.15
CA LEU A 29 -3.92 8.86 -5.18
C LEU A 29 -3.25 9.20 -3.84
N GLU A 30 -3.89 8.85 -2.72
CA GLU A 30 -3.34 9.03 -1.38
C GLU A 30 -2.11 8.15 -1.16
N ALA A 31 -2.17 6.89 -1.63
CA ALA A 31 -1.05 5.96 -1.53
C ALA A 31 0.18 6.47 -2.31
N ILE A 32 -0.02 6.95 -3.55
CA ILE A 32 1.05 7.53 -4.38
C ILE A 32 1.66 8.76 -3.68
N GLY A 33 0.82 9.66 -3.16
CA GLY A 33 1.30 10.86 -2.48
C GLY A 33 2.07 10.56 -1.19
N THR A 34 1.63 9.56 -0.43
CA THR A 34 2.30 9.09 0.79
C THR A 34 3.69 8.54 0.46
N PHE A 35 3.78 7.65 -0.53
CA PHE A 35 5.07 7.10 -0.96
C PHE A 35 6.04 8.20 -1.42
N GLY A 36 5.55 9.17 -2.19
CA GLY A 36 6.40 10.24 -2.72
C GLY A 36 7.02 11.19 -1.69
N ARG A 37 6.55 11.19 -0.42
CA ARG A 37 7.12 12.05 0.63
C ARG A 37 8.39 11.46 1.25
N GLU A 38 8.40 10.17 1.55
CA GLU A 38 9.48 9.47 2.25
C GLU A 38 9.63 8.03 1.69
N PRO A 39 9.97 7.87 0.39
CA PRO A 39 9.96 6.57 -0.29
C PRO A 39 10.94 5.56 0.34
N GLU A 40 12.07 6.03 0.86
CA GLU A 40 13.09 5.22 1.53
C GLU A 40 12.63 4.56 2.84
N ARG A 41 11.52 5.03 3.43
CA ARG A 41 10.93 4.42 4.64
C ARG A 41 9.93 3.30 4.32
N VAL A 42 9.55 3.15 3.06
CA VAL A 42 8.59 2.14 2.62
C VAL A 42 9.36 0.94 2.09
N VAL A 43 9.28 -0.18 2.81
CA VAL A 43 9.99 -1.42 2.45
C VAL A 43 9.11 -2.42 1.67
N ALA A 44 7.81 -2.19 1.63
CA ALA A 44 6.85 -2.99 0.88
C ALA A 44 5.54 -2.21 0.66
N LEU A 45 4.85 -2.52 -0.43
CA LEU A 45 3.49 -2.05 -0.72
C LEU A 45 2.52 -3.24 -0.68
N LEU A 46 1.43 -3.11 0.07
CA LEU A 46 0.28 -4.02 0.00
C LEU A 46 -0.90 -3.27 -0.61
N THR A 47 -1.47 -3.77 -1.71
CA THR A 47 -2.55 -3.07 -2.41
C THR A 47 -3.60 -4.01 -3.01
N ASP A 48 -4.88 -3.68 -2.85
CA ASP A 48 -5.92 -4.29 -3.69
C ASP A 48 -5.83 -3.71 -5.10
N ILE A 49 -6.05 -4.55 -6.12
CA ILE A 49 -6.11 -4.11 -7.51
C ILE A 49 -7.26 -3.12 -7.72
N ARG A 50 -8.41 -3.33 -7.09
CA ARG A 50 -9.64 -2.53 -7.28
C ARG A 50 -9.83 -1.55 -6.14
N LEU A 51 -9.18 -0.39 -6.26
CA LEU A 51 -9.23 0.70 -5.27
C LEU A 51 -10.44 1.64 -5.44
N GLY A 52 -11.32 1.38 -6.42
CA GLY A 52 -12.45 2.24 -6.76
C GLY A 52 -12.05 3.38 -7.69
N ASP A 53 -12.56 4.59 -7.44
CA ASP A 53 -12.30 5.75 -8.29
C ASP A 53 -10.84 6.21 -8.20
N GLY A 54 -10.24 6.49 -9.36
CA GLY A 54 -8.86 6.95 -9.47
C GLY A 54 -7.86 5.83 -9.82
N PRO A 55 -6.59 5.94 -9.40
CA PRO A 55 -5.57 4.95 -9.71
C PRO A 55 -5.92 3.56 -9.15
N SER A 56 -5.80 2.53 -9.98
CA SER A 56 -5.89 1.12 -9.57
C SER A 56 -4.67 0.69 -8.77
N GLY A 57 -4.73 -0.47 -8.11
CA GLY A 57 -3.56 -1.03 -7.42
C GLY A 57 -2.36 -1.25 -8.35
N TRP A 58 -2.59 -1.55 -9.63
CA TRP A 58 -1.53 -1.63 -10.64
C TRP A 58 -0.86 -0.29 -10.90
N ASP A 59 -1.64 0.79 -10.95
CA ASP A 59 -1.12 2.14 -11.15
C ASP A 59 -0.29 2.59 -9.95
N VAL A 60 -0.79 2.30 -8.74
CA VAL A 60 -0.07 2.55 -7.49
C VAL A 60 1.23 1.76 -7.46
N ALA A 61 1.22 0.46 -7.77
CA ALA A 61 2.39 -0.42 -7.75
C ALA A 61 3.50 -0.02 -8.75
N ARG A 62 3.12 0.57 -9.88
CA ARG A 62 4.09 1.06 -10.88
C ARG A 62 4.90 2.25 -10.36
N HIS A 63 4.35 3.04 -9.44
CA HIS A 63 5.03 4.22 -8.90
C HIS A 63 6.30 3.86 -8.09
N PRO A 64 6.23 3.05 -7.01
CA PRO A 64 7.42 2.67 -6.26
C PRO A 64 8.35 1.78 -7.07
N ARG A 65 7.83 0.90 -7.95
CA ARG A 65 8.68 0.08 -8.84
C ARG A 65 9.43 0.88 -9.91
N GLY A 66 8.95 2.07 -10.25
CA GLY A 66 9.69 3.00 -11.09
C GLY A 66 10.93 3.58 -10.39
N ALA A 67 10.90 3.70 -9.06
CA ALA A 67 12.02 4.17 -8.25
C ALA A 67 12.94 3.02 -7.79
N ASP A 68 12.36 1.91 -7.35
CA ASP A 68 13.05 0.68 -6.98
C ASP A 68 12.37 -0.52 -7.66
N PRO A 69 12.95 -1.05 -8.76
CA PRO A 69 12.42 -2.21 -9.47
C PRO A 69 12.28 -3.48 -8.62
N THR A 70 12.97 -3.55 -7.47
CA THR A 70 12.94 -4.69 -6.55
C THR A 70 11.93 -4.52 -5.40
N MET A 71 11.25 -3.38 -5.32
CA MET A 71 10.23 -3.11 -4.29
C MET A 71 9.21 -4.26 -4.20
N PRO A 72 9.05 -4.88 -3.03
CA PRO A 72 7.99 -5.84 -2.78
C PRO A 72 6.62 -5.17 -2.97
N VAL A 73 5.82 -5.75 -3.87
CA VAL A 73 4.40 -5.38 -4.03
C VAL A 73 3.60 -6.65 -3.90
N ILE A 74 2.66 -6.64 -2.95
CA ILE A 74 1.73 -7.72 -2.64
C ILE A 74 0.32 -7.27 -3.00
#